data_AF-A0A6N0I1A3-F1
#
_entry.id   AF-A0A6N0I1A3-F1
#
_cell.length_a   1.000
_cell.length_b   1.000
_cell.length_c   1.000
_cell.angle_alpha   90.00
_cell.angle_beta   90.00
_cell.angle_gamma   90.00
#
_symmetry.space_group_name_H-M   'P 1'
#
loop_
_entity.id
_entity.type
_entity.pdbx_description
1 polymer ?
#
loop_
_entity_poly.entity_id
_entity_poly.type
_entity_poly.pdbx_seq_one_letter_code
_entity_poly.pdbx_strand_id
1 'polypeptide(L)' 'MDIINAITNGASSVEAVKSETYATMGSGCCTQQVERLIECLCPPEEE' A
#
# COMPACT_ATOMS: atom_id res chain seq x y z
N MET A 1 -10.40 6.27 -5.15
CA MET A 1 -9.32 6.34 -4.14
C MET A 1 -8.16 5.53 -4.68
N ASP A 2 -7.02 6.17 -4.92
CA ASP A 2 -5.84 5.55 -5.52
C ASP A 2 -4.93 4.93 -4.44
N ILE A 3 -4.21 3.88 -4.81
CA ILE A 3 -3.26 3.16 -3.93
C ILE A 3 -2.22 4.13 -3.34
N ILE A 4 -1.64 5.01 -4.16
CA ILE A 4 -0.65 5.99 -3.72
C ILE A 4 -1.26 6.95 -2.69
N ASN A 5 -2.48 7.43 -2.92
CA ASN A 5 -3.16 8.33 -1.99
C ASN A 5 -3.40 7.65 -0.64
N ALA A 6 -3.85 6.39 -0.61
CA ALA A 6 -4.01 5.65 0.65
C ALA A 6 -2.68 5.52 1.40
N ILE A 7 -1.59 5.18 0.70
CA ILE A 7 -0.26 5.06 1.31
C ILE A 7 0.20 6.40 1.89
N THR A 8 0.06 7.51 1.15
CA THR A 8 0.43 8.85 1.63
C THR A 8 -0.47 9.36 2.76
N ASN A 9 -1.69 8.82 2.91
CA ASN A 9 -2.59 9.13 4.02
C ASN A 9 -2.29 8.29 5.28
N GLY A 10 -1.32 7.37 5.23
CA GLY A 10 -0.87 6.58 6.38
C GLY A 10 -1.13 5.08 6.27
N ALA A 11 -1.59 4.58 5.13
CA ALA A 11 -1.70 3.13 4.90
C ALA A 11 -0.32 2.50 4.69
N SER A 12 0.32 2.10 5.78
CA SER A 12 1.67 1.52 5.82
C SER A 12 1.72 -0.01 5.71
N SER A 13 0.60 -0.65 5.34
CA SER A 13 0.54 -2.10 5.14
C SER A 13 -0.44 -2.46 4.04
N VAL A 14 -0.21 -3.60 3.38
CA VAL A 14 -1.08 -4.11 2.30
C VAL A 14 -2.52 -4.25 2.77
N GLU A 15 -2.74 -4.66 4.02
CA GLU A 15 -4.07 -4.79 4.60
C GLU A 15 -4.77 -3.44 4.76
N ALA A 16 -4.04 -2.40 5.17
CA ALA A 16 -4.57 -1.04 5.29
C ALA A 16 -4.92 -0.48 3.90
N VAL A 17 -4.01 -0.63 2.94
CA VAL A 17 -4.25 -0.23 1.54
C VAL A 17 -5.45 -0.98 0.95
N LYS A 18 -5.57 -2.29 1.23
CA LYS A 18 -6.71 -3.12 0.81
C LYS A 18 -8.02 -2.66 1.46
N SER A 19 -8.00 -2.31 2.74
CA SER A 19 -9.17 -1.80 3.46
C SER A 19 -9.67 -0.48 2.87
N GLU A 20 -8.75 0.43 2.50
CA GLU A 20 -9.10 1.75 1.97
C GLU A 20 -9.42 1.77 0.48
N THR A 21 -8.74 0.96 -0.32
CA THR A 21 -8.81 1.04 -1.80
C THR A 21 -9.46 -0.17 -2.45
N TYR A 22 -9.71 -1.24 -1.69
CA TYR A 22 -10.17 -2.54 -2.19
C TYR A 22 -9.24 -3.16 -3.26
N ALA A 23 -8.01 -2.64 -3.39
CA ALA A 23 -6.97 -3.23 -4.21
C ALA A 23 -6.58 -4.62 -3.65
N THR A 24 -5.93 -5.44 -4.49
CA THR A 24 -5.41 -6.77 -4.13
C THR A 24 -6.44 -7.85 -3.76
N MET A 25 -7.76 -7.57 -3.87
CA MET A 25 -8.82 -8.54 -3.53
C MET A 25 -9.12 -9.58 -4.62
N GLY A 26 -8.49 -9.46 -5.79
CA GLY A 26 -8.55 -10.44 -6.88
C GLY A 26 -7.50 -11.54 -6.74
N SER A 27 -6.88 -11.93 -7.86
CA SER A 27 -5.85 -12.98 -7.92
C SER A 27 -4.52 -12.66 -7.20
N GLY A 28 -4.40 -11.50 -6.55
CA GLY A 28 -3.19 -11.13 -5.80
C GLY A 28 -1.98 -10.71 -6.66
N CYS A 29 -2.12 -10.60 -7.98
CA CYS A 29 -1.00 -10.22 -8.88
C CYS A 29 -0.43 -8.82 -8.57
N CYS A 30 -1.27 -7.93 -8.01
CA CYS A 30 -0.86 -6.58 -7.65
C CYS A 30 -0.30 -6.47 -6.21
N THR A 31 -0.36 -7.53 -5.40
CA THR A 31 0.07 -7.48 -3.99
C THR A 31 1.54 -7.09 -3.85
N GLN A 32 2.40 -7.73 -4.64
CA GLN A 32 3.85 -7.50 -4.63
C GLN A 32 4.23 -6.08 -5.11
N GLN A 33 3.40 -5.49 -5.98
CA GLN A 33 3.58 -4.10 -6.40
C GLN A 33 3.18 -3.12 -5.28
N VAL A 34 2.10 -3.42 -4.55
CA VAL A 34 1.65 -2.62 -3.41
C VAL A 34 2.68 -2.65 -2.28
N GLU A 35 3.25 -3.81 -1.98
CA GLU A 35 4.33 -3.94 -0.99
C GLU A 35 5.51 -3.01 -1.32
N ARG A 36 6.00 -3.05 -2.56
CA ARG A 36 7.07 -2.16 -3.01
C ARG A 36 6.71 -0.67 -2.92
N LEU A 37 5.47 -0.31 -3.27
CA LEU A 37 5.01 1.08 -3.17
C LEU A 37 5.00 1.54 -1.72
N ILE A 38 4.57 0.69 -0.79
CA ILE A 38 4.60 0.98 0.64
C ILE A 38 6.05 1.17 1.10
N GLU A 39 6.97 0.27 0.75
CA GLU A 39 8.39 0.41 1.09
C GLU A 39 9.03 1.70 0.54
N CYS A 40 8.66 2.12 -0.67
CA CYS A 40 9.21 3.34 -1.27
C CYS A 40 8.58 4.64 -0.74
N LEU A 41 7.29 4.64 -0.41
CA LEU A 41 6.54 5.84 -0.05
C LEU A 41 6.39 6.02 1.47
N CYS A 42 6.54 4.95 2.23
CA CYS A 42 6.59 4.93 3.69
C CYS A 42 7.96 4.35 4.10
N PRO A 43 9.07 5.08 3.87
CA PRO A 43 10.36 4.65 4.36
C PRO A 43 10.29 4.47 5.88
N PRO A 44 10.89 3.42 6.46
CA PRO A 44 11.13 3.43 7.90
C PRO A 44 11.92 4.71 8.19
N GLU A 45 11.44 5.54 9.11
CA GLU A 45 12.21 6.70 9.60
C GLU A 45 13.63 6.21 9.90
N GLU A 46 14.59 6.59 9.04
CA GLU A 46 16.01 6.43 9.31
C GLU A 46 16.33 7.43 10.44
N GLU A 47 16.36 6.93 11.67
CA GLU A 47 17.01 7.57 12.81
C GLU A 47 18.54 7.47 12.70
#